data_AF-A0A6B2DT82-F1
#
_entry.id   AF-A0A6B2DT82-F1
#
_cell.length_a   1.000
_cell.length_b   1.000
_cell.length_c   1.000
_cell.angle_alpha   90.00
_cell.angle_beta   90.00
_cell.angle_gamma   90.00
#
_symmetry.space_group_name_H-M   'P 1'
#
loop_
_entity.id
_entity.type
_entity.pdbx_description
1 polymer ?
#
loop_
_entity_poly.entity_id
_entity_poly.type
_entity_poly.pdbx_seq_one_letter_code
_entity_poly.pdbx_strand_id
1 'polypeptide(L)'
;MPALPLLRQVLDAMAADETVLDELVRAARSQSPAVARLPEAENRRHVQFLLSAALRATTNPGTADYTTAEKLGADRAEQGVPLTDLLRGVQAGRTLAARVAVERCRAAGLPDDVILETVLDAERYTGALERHIVKGYHAAELQLSRTVRDARTHLLRTLLLAGPPPTPEELRHAGLRPEGRYHCVVSDVSDPARARTLEQALLEFGGVYGLVEGRLTGLAAR
;
A
#
# COMPACT_ATOMS: atom_id res chain seq x y z
N MET A 1 -6.04 -11.52 40.90
CA MET A 1 -5.79 -11.19 39.48
C MET A 1 -6.27 -12.31 38.54
N PRO A 2 -7.58 -12.52 38.32
CA PRO A 2 -8.11 -13.49 37.35
C PRO A 2 -8.43 -12.90 35.95
N ALA A 3 -8.26 -11.58 35.73
CA ALA A 3 -8.77 -10.91 34.53
C ALA A 3 -7.97 -11.17 33.24
N LEU A 4 -6.64 -11.33 33.33
CA LEU A 4 -5.78 -11.49 32.16
C LEU A 4 -5.98 -12.83 31.42
N PRO A 5 -6.12 -13.99 32.10
CA PRO A 5 -6.48 -15.24 31.44
C PRO A 5 -7.85 -15.19 30.75
N LEU A 6 -8.85 -14.57 31.38
CA LEU A 6 -10.19 -14.44 30.81
C LEU A 6 -10.20 -13.49 29.59
N LEU A 7 -9.49 -12.37 29.67
CA LEU A 7 -9.30 -11.48 28.53
C LEU A 7 -8.68 -12.21 27.35
N ARG A 8 -7.59 -12.95 27.57
CA ARG A 8 -6.93 -13.75 26.53
C ARG A 8 -7.91 -14.75 25.91
N GLN A 9 -8.67 -15.47 26.72
CA GLN A 9 -9.68 -16.41 26.23
C GLN A 9 -10.74 -15.74 25.34
N VAL A 10 -11.23 -14.56 25.72
CA VAL A 10 -12.21 -13.79 24.93
C VAL A 10 -11.62 -13.37 23.59
N LEU A 11 -10.38 -12.84 23.59
CA LEU A 11 -9.72 -12.38 22.37
C LEU A 11 -9.34 -13.54 21.45
N ASP A 12 -8.88 -14.66 21.98
CA ASP A 12 -8.59 -15.87 21.19
C ASP A 12 -9.87 -16.45 20.56
N ALA A 13 -10.98 -16.48 21.31
CA ALA A 13 -12.27 -16.89 20.77
C ALA A 13 -12.77 -15.93 19.68
N MET A 14 -12.52 -14.63 19.80
CA MET A 14 -12.82 -13.65 18.75
C MET A 14 -11.95 -13.86 17.50
N ALA A 15 -10.66 -14.17 17.66
CA ALA A 15 -9.77 -14.42 16.53
C ALA A 15 -10.18 -15.65 15.70
N ALA A 16 -10.78 -16.65 16.36
CA ALA A 16 -11.25 -17.89 15.75
C ALA A 16 -12.69 -17.82 15.21
N ASP A 17 -13.38 -16.69 15.38
CA ASP A 17 -14.77 -16.54 14.96
C ASP A 17 -14.87 -16.05 13.51
N GLU A 18 -15.20 -16.98 12.61
CA GLU A 18 -15.36 -16.70 11.19
C GLU A 18 -16.49 -15.69 10.90
N THR A 19 -17.50 -15.59 11.78
CA THR A 19 -18.58 -14.60 11.63
C THR A 19 -18.05 -13.19 11.85
N VAL A 20 -17.19 -13.00 12.86
CA VAL A 20 -16.52 -11.71 13.11
C VAL A 20 -15.63 -11.36 11.92
N LEU A 21 -14.90 -12.33 11.38
CA LEU A 21 -14.07 -12.12 10.20
C LEU A 21 -14.92 -11.68 8.98
N ASP A 22 -16.05 -12.33 8.73
CA ASP A 22 -16.98 -11.97 7.65
C ASP A 22 -17.52 -10.54 7.79
N GLU A 23 -17.90 -10.16 9.01
CA GLU A 23 -18.40 -8.82 9.30
C GLU A 23 -17.31 -7.75 9.11
N LEU A 24 -16.08 -8.04 9.51
CA LEU A 24 -14.94 -7.12 9.30
C LEU A 24 -14.61 -6.96 7.82
N VAL A 25 -14.63 -8.03 7.04
CA VAL A 25 -14.45 -7.98 5.58
C VAL A 25 -15.55 -7.13 4.93
N ARG A 26 -16.81 -7.35 5.35
CA ARG A 26 -17.96 -6.57 4.86
C ARG A 26 -17.82 -5.09 5.21
N ALA A 27 -17.48 -4.78 6.45
CA ALA A 27 -17.26 -3.41 6.91
C ALA A 27 -16.18 -2.70 6.09
N ALA A 28 -15.00 -3.32 5.93
CA ALA A 28 -13.90 -2.76 5.16
C ALA A 28 -14.29 -2.49 3.69
N ARG A 29 -14.97 -3.45 3.04
CA ARG A 29 -15.40 -3.34 1.64
C ARG A 29 -16.51 -2.28 1.46
N SER A 30 -17.43 -2.15 2.41
CA SER A 30 -18.52 -1.14 2.35
C SER A 30 -18.02 0.30 2.33
N GLN A 31 -16.85 0.57 2.92
CA GLN A 31 -16.30 1.93 3.05
C GLN A 31 -15.34 2.31 1.91
N SER A 32 -15.07 1.38 0.99
CA SER A 32 -14.06 1.54 -0.05
C SER A 32 -14.45 0.81 -1.34
N PRO A 33 -14.99 1.53 -2.34
CA PRO A 33 -15.30 0.94 -3.65
C PRO A 33 -14.09 0.30 -4.32
N ALA A 34 -12.89 0.87 -4.13
CA ALA A 34 -11.65 0.31 -4.65
C ALA A 34 -11.34 -1.06 -4.03
N VAL A 35 -11.47 -1.20 -2.71
CA VAL A 35 -11.26 -2.47 -2.00
C VAL A 35 -12.37 -3.48 -2.34
N ALA A 36 -13.61 -3.02 -2.53
CA ALA A 36 -14.73 -3.86 -2.92
C ALA A 36 -14.56 -4.51 -4.31
N ARG A 37 -13.82 -3.88 -5.22
CA ARG A 37 -13.52 -4.45 -6.55
C ARG A 37 -12.48 -5.57 -6.53
N LEU A 38 -11.70 -5.67 -5.46
CA LEU A 38 -10.69 -6.72 -5.32
C LEU A 38 -11.32 -8.07 -4.97
N PRO A 39 -10.61 -9.19 -5.27
CA PRO A 39 -11.05 -10.52 -4.85
C PRO A 39 -11.33 -10.57 -3.34
N GLU A 40 -12.47 -11.15 -2.98
CA GLU A 40 -12.91 -11.20 -1.59
C GLU A 40 -11.99 -12.08 -0.72
N ALA A 41 -11.51 -13.20 -1.26
CA ALA A 41 -10.58 -14.09 -0.56
C ALA A 41 -9.27 -13.39 -0.14
N GLU A 42 -8.79 -12.45 -0.95
CA GLU A 42 -7.58 -11.69 -0.63
C GLU A 42 -7.84 -10.68 0.50
N ASN A 43 -8.98 -9.99 0.45
CA ASN A 43 -9.41 -9.11 1.55
C ASN A 43 -9.58 -9.89 2.84
N ARG A 44 -10.24 -11.06 2.78
CA ARG A 44 -10.39 -11.96 3.93
C ARG A 44 -9.04 -12.31 4.55
N ARG A 45 -8.07 -12.74 3.74
CA ARG A 45 -6.73 -13.10 4.21
C ARG A 45 -6.06 -11.96 4.97
N HIS A 46 -6.12 -10.74 4.42
CA HIS A 46 -5.50 -9.57 5.06
C HIS A 46 -6.21 -9.18 6.36
N VAL A 47 -7.55 -9.18 6.36
CA VAL A 47 -8.34 -8.87 7.56
C VAL A 47 -8.07 -9.89 8.67
N GLN A 48 -8.05 -11.19 8.36
CA GLN A 48 -7.75 -12.25 9.32
C GLN A 48 -6.38 -12.08 9.96
N PHE A 49 -5.38 -11.72 9.15
CA PHE A 49 -4.02 -11.53 9.65
C PHE A 49 -3.91 -10.29 10.55
N LEU A 50 -4.48 -9.16 10.13
CA LEU A 50 -4.50 -7.94 10.93
C LEU A 50 -5.24 -8.13 12.25
N LEU A 51 -6.40 -8.81 12.22
CA LEU A 51 -7.17 -9.13 13.42
C LEU A 51 -6.34 -9.98 14.38
N SER A 52 -5.77 -11.08 13.89
CA SER A 52 -4.93 -11.98 14.69
C SER A 52 -3.72 -11.24 15.29
N ALA A 53 -3.07 -10.38 14.52
CA ALA A 53 -1.90 -9.62 14.98
C ALA A 53 -2.29 -8.60 16.06
N ALA A 54 -3.41 -7.88 15.90
CA ALA A 54 -3.90 -6.93 16.88
C ALA A 54 -4.29 -7.60 18.21
N LEU A 55 -4.98 -8.75 18.15
CA LEU A 55 -5.39 -9.49 19.35
C LEU A 55 -4.17 -10.07 20.09
N ARG A 56 -3.17 -10.58 19.36
CA ARG A 56 -1.90 -11.03 19.96
C ARG A 56 -1.12 -9.89 20.59
N ALA A 57 -1.02 -8.74 19.93
CA ALA A 57 -0.31 -7.58 20.45
C ALA A 57 -0.98 -7.03 21.73
N THR A 58 -2.30 -7.16 21.82
CA THR A 58 -3.08 -6.79 23.02
C THR A 58 -2.73 -7.68 24.22
N THR A 59 -2.47 -8.97 23.99
CA THR A 59 -2.16 -9.92 25.09
C THR A 59 -0.67 -10.11 25.36
N ASN A 60 0.21 -9.67 24.45
CA ASN A 60 1.67 -9.69 24.58
C ASN A 60 2.29 -8.40 24.00
N PRO A 61 2.22 -7.28 24.74
CA PRO A 61 2.84 -6.03 24.32
C PRO A 61 4.36 -6.21 24.18
N GLY A 62 4.91 -5.91 22.99
CA GLY A 62 6.35 -6.01 22.71
C GLY A 62 6.75 -7.03 21.65
N THR A 63 5.84 -7.94 21.26
CA THR A 63 6.06 -8.89 20.15
C THR A 63 5.43 -8.42 18.84
N ALA A 64 5.28 -7.10 18.69
CA ALA A 64 4.59 -6.51 17.56
C ALA A 64 5.41 -6.69 16.27
N ASP A 65 4.87 -7.43 15.32
CA ASP A 65 5.37 -7.55 13.95
C ASP A 65 4.43 -6.78 13.01
N TYR A 66 5.00 -5.81 12.28
CA TYR A 66 4.27 -4.97 11.33
C TYR A 66 4.56 -5.32 9.87
N THR A 67 5.34 -6.36 9.58
CA THR A 67 5.70 -6.76 8.21
C THR A 67 4.47 -7.03 7.33
N THR A 68 3.43 -7.68 7.87
CA THR A 68 2.17 -7.89 7.15
C THR A 68 1.43 -6.59 6.87
N ALA A 69 1.53 -5.61 7.76
CA ALA A 69 0.94 -4.29 7.57
C ALA A 69 1.64 -3.55 6.42
N GLU A 70 2.97 -3.60 6.39
CA GLU A 70 3.77 -3.07 5.27
C GLU A 70 3.42 -3.79 3.96
N LYS A 71 3.31 -5.13 3.98
CA LYS A 71 2.91 -5.91 2.82
C LYS A 71 1.51 -5.55 2.31
N LEU A 72 0.53 -5.39 3.21
CA LEU A 72 -0.80 -4.94 2.82
C LEU A 72 -0.74 -3.58 2.11
N GLY A 73 0.04 -2.63 2.65
CA GLY A 73 0.26 -1.34 2.00
C GLY A 73 0.85 -1.48 0.60
N ALA A 74 1.88 -2.31 0.45
CA ALA A 74 2.54 -2.58 -0.82
C ALA A 74 1.60 -3.23 -1.85
N ASP A 75 0.93 -4.33 -1.48
CA ASP A 75 -0.01 -5.05 -2.35
C ASP A 75 -1.11 -4.10 -2.86
N ARG A 76 -1.60 -3.19 -2.01
CA ARG A 76 -2.66 -2.23 -2.36
C ARG A 76 -2.16 -1.10 -3.27
N ALA A 77 -0.91 -0.66 -3.12
CA ALA A 77 -0.28 0.28 -4.05
C ALA A 77 -0.11 -0.34 -5.45
N GLU A 78 0.36 -1.59 -5.52
CA GLU A 78 0.50 -2.34 -6.77
C GLU A 78 -0.83 -2.56 -7.49
N GLN A 79 -1.91 -2.71 -6.72
CA GLN A 79 -3.28 -2.82 -7.24
C GLN A 79 -3.94 -1.48 -7.57
N GLY A 80 -3.25 -0.35 -7.37
CA GLY A 80 -3.79 0.98 -7.65
C GLY A 80 -4.93 1.42 -6.74
N VAL A 81 -5.04 0.86 -5.53
CA VAL A 81 -6.02 1.28 -4.53
C VAL A 81 -5.58 2.61 -3.93
N PRO A 82 -6.41 3.67 -3.93
CA PRO A 82 -6.03 4.93 -3.30
C PRO A 82 -5.76 4.74 -1.79
N LEU A 83 -4.67 5.32 -1.29
CA LEU A 83 -4.30 5.19 0.13
C LEU A 83 -5.43 5.61 1.08
N THR A 84 -6.16 6.69 0.75
CA THR A 84 -7.30 7.16 1.55
C THR A 84 -8.45 6.15 1.61
N ASP A 85 -8.67 5.41 0.52
CA ASP A 85 -9.70 4.37 0.42
C ASP A 85 -9.27 3.12 1.18
N LEU A 86 -7.97 2.79 1.17
CA LEU A 86 -7.40 1.73 2.00
C LEU A 86 -7.57 2.04 3.50
N LEU A 87 -7.16 3.23 3.93
CA LEU A 87 -7.22 3.63 5.35
C LEU A 87 -8.66 3.71 5.86
N ARG A 88 -9.63 4.15 5.03
CA ARG A 88 -11.06 4.09 5.38
C ARG A 88 -11.52 2.66 5.68
N GLY A 89 -11.13 1.68 4.86
CA GLY A 89 -11.45 0.27 5.09
C GLY A 89 -10.83 -0.29 6.37
N VAL A 90 -9.54 0.04 6.63
CA VAL A 90 -8.83 -0.36 7.85
C VAL A 90 -9.50 0.22 9.09
N GLN A 91 -9.86 1.51 9.06
CA GLN A 91 -10.51 2.18 10.19
C GLN A 91 -11.90 1.61 10.48
N ALA A 92 -12.65 1.24 9.44
CA ALA A 92 -13.95 0.59 9.57
C ALA A 92 -13.85 -0.77 10.27
N GLY A 93 -12.89 -1.59 9.83
CA GLY A 93 -12.59 -2.88 10.46
C GLY A 93 -12.15 -2.72 11.91
N ARG A 94 -11.21 -1.82 12.20
CA ARG A 94 -10.73 -1.54 13.56
C ARG A 94 -11.86 -1.12 14.50
N THR A 95 -12.73 -0.22 14.04
CA THR A 95 -13.86 0.27 14.83
C THR A 95 -14.82 -0.86 15.17
N LEU A 96 -15.15 -1.71 14.19
CA LEU A 96 -16.01 -2.87 14.42
C LEU A 96 -15.36 -3.89 15.35
N ALA A 97 -14.08 -4.22 15.14
CA ALA A 97 -13.35 -5.15 15.99
C ALA A 97 -13.32 -4.69 17.46
N ALA A 98 -13.07 -3.40 17.71
CA ALA A 98 -13.10 -2.83 19.06
C ALA A 98 -14.48 -2.96 19.71
N ARG A 99 -15.56 -2.70 18.96
CA ARG A 99 -16.93 -2.84 19.47
C ARG A 99 -17.24 -4.29 19.87
N VAL A 100 -16.91 -5.24 18.99
CA VAL A 100 -17.12 -6.68 19.24
C VAL A 100 -16.29 -7.14 20.45
N ALA A 101 -15.03 -6.71 20.56
CA ALA A 101 -14.18 -7.06 21.69
C ALA A 101 -14.76 -6.55 23.02
N VAL A 102 -15.21 -5.29 23.07
CA VAL A 102 -15.83 -4.68 24.27
C VAL A 102 -17.11 -5.44 24.65
N GLU A 103 -17.97 -5.74 23.68
CA GLU A 103 -19.22 -6.48 23.92
C GLU A 103 -18.95 -7.88 24.50
N ARG A 104 -18.00 -8.62 23.91
CA ARG A 104 -17.63 -9.96 24.38
C ARG A 104 -16.97 -9.93 25.76
N CYS A 105 -16.13 -8.93 26.03
CA CYS A 105 -15.51 -8.78 27.35
C CYS A 105 -16.56 -8.52 28.43
N ARG A 106 -17.52 -7.64 28.18
CA ARG A 106 -18.63 -7.39 29.12
C ARG A 106 -19.49 -8.63 29.34
N ALA A 107 -19.83 -9.35 28.26
CA ALA A 107 -20.59 -10.59 28.36
C ALA A 107 -19.87 -11.67 29.18
N ALA A 108 -18.54 -11.69 29.15
CA ALA A 108 -17.71 -12.57 29.97
C ALA A 108 -17.49 -12.06 31.42
N GLY A 109 -18.06 -10.92 31.79
CA GLY A 109 -17.97 -10.35 33.14
C GLY A 109 -16.63 -9.65 33.45
N LEU A 110 -15.88 -9.21 32.43
CA LEU A 110 -14.69 -8.39 32.65
C LEU A 110 -15.08 -7.01 33.21
N PRO A 111 -14.36 -6.51 34.24
CA PRO A 111 -14.53 -5.15 34.75
C PRO A 111 -14.26 -4.07 33.67
N ASP A 112 -15.02 -2.98 33.70
CA ASP A 112 -14.91 -1.90 32.70
C ASP A 112 -13.53 -1.20 32.70
N ASP A 113 -12.83 -1.14 33.84
CA ASP A 113 -11.46 -0.61 33.92
C ASP A 113 -10.47 -1.48 33.15
N VAL A 114 -10.58 -2.81 33.25
CA VAL A 114 -9.76 -3.74 32.46
C VAL A 114 -10.06 -3.59 30.97
N ILE A 115 -11.34 -3.44 30.60
CA ILE A 115 -11.74 -3.25 29.21
C ILE A 115 -11.17 -1.92 28.66
N LEU A 116 -11.28 -0.84 29.43
CA LEU A 116 -10.78 0.48 29.04
C LEU A 116 -9.26 0.46 28.82
N GLU A 117 -8.49 -0.06 29.78
CA GLU A 117 -7.03 -0.18 29.65
C GLU A 117 -6.64 -1.01 28.42
N THR A 118 -7.35 -2.12 28.19
CA THR A 118 -7.14 -2.97 27.00
C THR A 118 -7.37 -2.20 25.69
N VAL A 119 -8.43 -1.39 25.62
CA VAL A 119 -8.74 -0.59 24.43
C VAL A 119 -7.68 0.50 24.20
N LEU A 120 -7.21 1.15 25.26
CA LEU A 120 -6.15 2.16 25.19
C LEU A 120 -4.81 1.54 24.76
N ASP A 121 -4.50 0.34 25.25
CA ASP A 121 -3.33 -0.43 24.80
C ASP A 121 -3.42 -0.82 23.32
N ALA A 122 -4.58 -1.32 22.89
CA ALA A 122 -4.84 -1.69 21.51
C ALA A 122 -4.77 -0.47 20.57
N GLU A 123 -5.17 0.72 21.03
CA GLU A 123 -5.07 1.97 20.27
C GLU A 123 -3.62 2.31 19.89
N ARG A 124 -2.68 2.15 20.84
CA ARG A 124 -1.25 2.39 20.59
C ARG A 124 -0.70 1.47 19.50
N TYR A 125 -1.05 0.18 19.55
CA TYR A 125 -0.65 -0.80 18.53
C TYR A 125 -1.26 -0.49 17.16
N THR A 126 -2.56 -0.22 17.12
CA THR A 126 -3.28 0.05 15.87
C THR A 126 -2.83 1.35 15.20
N GLY A 127 -2.47 2.38 15.97
CA GLY A 127 -1.84 3.58 15.43
C GLY A 127 -0.46 3.30 14.80
N ALA A 128 0.33 2.39 15.37
CA ALA A 128 1.59 1.94 14.76
C ALA A 128 1.34 1.11 13.49
N LEU A 129 0.37 0.20 13.53
CA LEU A 129 -0.06 -0.61 12.40
C LEU A 129 -0.37 0.24 11.16
N GLU A 130 -1.18 1.31 11.31
CA GLU A 130 -1.53 2.23 10.22
C GLU A 130 -0.30 2.93 9.63
N ARG A 131 0.64 3.37 10.47
CA ARG A 131 1.90 3.97 9.98
C ARG A 131 2.71 3.00 9.13
N HIS A 132 2.74 1.71 9.50
CA HIS A 132 3.43 0.69 8.72
C HIS A 132 2.71 0.35 7.41
N ILE A 133 1.37 0.39 7.38
CA ILE A 133 0.62 0.30 6.12
C ILE A 133 1.02 1.45 5.17
N VAL A 134 1.02 2.69 5.67
CA VAL A 134 1.41 3.87 4.88
C VAL A 134 2.86 3.77 4.39
N LYS A 135 3.77 3.31 5.25
CA LYS A 135 5.18 3.08 4.89
C LYS A 135 5.32 2.08 3.74
N GLY A 136 4.66 0.93 3.84
CA GLY A 136 4.68 -0.10 2.79
C GLY A 136 4.09 0.40 1.48
N TYR A 137 2.99 1.15 1.55
CA TYR A 137 2.34 1.76 0.39
C TYR A 137 3.29 2.70 -0.37
N HIS A 138 3.87 3.69 0.32
CA HIS A 138 4.77 4.64 -0.32
C HIS A 138 6.09 4.00 -0.79
N ALA A 139 6.57 2.97 -0.10
CA ALA A 139 7.71 2.20 -0.57
C ALA A 139 7.42 1.54 -1.92
N ALA A 140 6.26 0.90 -2.07
CA ALA A 140 5.84 0.29 -3.33
C ALA A 140 5.60 1.31 -4.44
N GLU A 141 4.92 2.44 -4.16
CA GLU A 141 4.75 3.53 -5.15
C GLU A 141 6.09 4.06 -5.65
N LEU A 142 7.06 4.23 -4.76
CA LEU A 142 8.40 4.68 -5.11
C LEU A 142 9.13 3.66 -5.98
N GLN A 143 9.00 2.36 -5.69
CA GLN A 143 9.59 1.30 -6.52
C GLN A 143 8.94 1.25 -7.90
N LEU A 144 7.61 1.31 -8.00
CA LEU A 144 6.90 1.36 -9.28
C LEU A 144 7.34 2.56 -10.12
N SER A 145 7.46 3.74 -9.48
CA SER A 145 7.93 4.96 -10.14
C SER A 145 9.38 4.84 -10.66
N ARG A 146 10.26 4.15 -9.91
CA ARG A 146 11.64 3.88 -10.31
C ARG A 146 11.69 2.91 -11.49
N THR A 147 10.97 1.80 -11.43
CA THR A 147 10.89 0.81 -12.51
C THR A 147 10.42 1.44 -13.82
N VAL A 148 9.39 2.30 -13.78
CA VAL A 148 8.91 3.03 -14.98
C VAL A 148 10.00 3.96 -15.53
N ARG A 149 10.73 4.67 -14.67
CA ARG A 149 11.83 5.55 -15.10
C ARG A 149 12.99 4.75 -15.71
N ASP A 150 13.34 3.62 -15.12
CA ASP A 150 14.42 2.76 -15.61
C ASP A 150 14.06 2.15 -16.97
N ALA A 151 12.83 1.67 -17.14
CA ALA A 151 12.31 1.18 -18.41
C ALA A 151 12.35 2.26 -19.50
N ARG A 152 11.90 3.48 -19.19
CA ARG A 152 11.98 4.64 -20.11
C ARG A 152 13.41 4.98 -20.49
N THR A 153 14.33 4.99 -19.52
CA THR A 153 15.74 5.29 -19.75
C THR A 153 16.42 4.22 -20.61
N HIS A 154 16.12 2.95 -20.34
CA HIS A 154 16.60 1.82 -21.15
C HIS A 154 16.12 1.93 -22.59
N LEU A 155 14.82 2.20 -22.79
CA LEU A 155 14.22 2.38 -24.11
C LEU A 155 14.85 3.55 -24.88
N LEU A 156 15.05 4.71 -24.23
CA LEU A 156 15.73 5.86 -24.85
C LEU A 156 17.15 5.50 -25.28
N ARG A 157 17.91 4.76 -24.46
CA ARG A 157 19.25 4.30 -24.83
C ARG A 157 19.21 3.42 -26.07
N THR A 158 18.29 2.45 -26.12
CA THR A 158 18.12 1.55 -27.26
C THR A 158 17.77 2.32 -28.55
N LEU A 159 16.83 3.26 -28.49
CA LEU A 159 16.41 4.05 -29.65
C LEU A 159 17.47 5.04 -30.15
N LEU A 160 18.21 5.67 -29.23
CA LEU A 160 19.16 6.74 -29.59
C LEU A 160 20.56 6.24 -29.93
N LEU A 161 20.97 5.08 -29.39
CA LEU A 161 22.31 4.52 -29.59
C LEU A 161 22.35 3.34 -30.57
N ALA A 162 21.37 3.27 -31.49
CA ALA A 162 21.27 2.23 -32.52
C ALA A 162 21.21 0.79 -31.96
N GLY A 163 20.47 0.59 -30.87
CA GLY A 163 20.11 -0.74 -30.38
C GLY A 163 19.05 -1.43 -31.27
N PRO A 164 18.70 -2.70 -30.97
CA PRO A 164 17.64 -3.40 -31.69
C PRO A 164 16.31 -2.62 -31.55
N PRO A 165 15.46 -2.58 -32.60
CA PRO A 165 14.21 -1.83 -32.53
C PRO A 165 13.31 -2.39 -31.43
N PRO A 166 12.85 -1.56 -30.48
CA PRO A 166 11.94 -2.00 -29.43
C PRO A 166 10.63 -2.52 -30.03
N THR A 167 10.04 -3.50 -29.36
CA THR A 167 8.72 -4.02 -29.70
C THR A 167 7.64 -2.95 -29.50
N PRO A 168 6.49 -3.06 -30.20
CA PRO A 168 5.35 -2.17 -29.96
C PRO A 168 4.83 -2.17 -28.52
N GLU A 169 5.03 -3.26 -27.78
CA GLU A 169 4.66 -3.35 -26.36
C GLU A 169 5.60 -2.55 -25.46
N GLU A 170 6.92 -2.66 -25.67
CA GLU A 170 7.92 -1.86 -24.93
C GLU A 170 7.71 -0.36 -25.15
N LEU A 171 7.40 0.06 -26.39
CA LEU A 171 7.07 1.45 -26.71
C LEU A 171 5.84 1.92 -25.91
N ARG A 172 4.76 1.13 -25.91
CA ARG A 172 3.53 1.45 -25.17
C ARG A 172 3.76 1.52 -23.67
N HIS A 173 4.53 0.59 -23.11
CA HIS A 173 4.84 0.57 -21.68
C HIS A 173 5.66 1.80 -21.24
N ALA A 174 6.55 2.29 -22.12
CA ALA A 174 7.30 3.52 -21.87
C ALA A 174 6.44 4.80 -22.02
N GLY A 175 5.26 4.72 -22.64
CA GLY A 175 4.37 5.85 -22.91
C GLY A 175 4.46 6.40 -24.34
N LEU A 176 5.11 5.67 -25.26
CA LEU A 176 5.18 6.00 -26.68
C LEU A 176 4.13 5.23 -27.49
N ARG A 177 3.72 5.80 -28.61
CA ARG A 177 2.86 5.20 -29.62
C ARG A 177 3.77 4.59 -30.69
N PRO A 178 3.62 3.30 -31.06
CA PRO A 178 4.46 2.67 -32.07
C PRO A 178 4.52 3.43 -33.40
N GLU A 179 3.38 3.95 -33.85
CA GLU A 179 3.26 4.75 -35.08
C GLU A 179 3.38 6.27 -34.84
N GLY A 180 3.79 6.68 -33.64
CA GLY A 180 3.91 8.08 -33.27
C GLY A 180 5.09 8.76 -33.95
N ARG A 181 4.95 10.04 -34.27
CA ARG A 181 6.06 10.89 -34.70
C ARG A 181 6.57 11.68 -33.51
N TYR A 182 7.88 11.65 -33.31
CA TYR A 182 8.53 12.27 -32.17
C TYR A 182 9.67 13.18 -32.62
N HIS A 183 9.88 14.27 -31.89
CA HIS A 183 11.09 15.08 -31.98
C HIS A 183 12.14 14.55 -30.99
N CYS A 184 13.36 14.34 -31.47
CA CYS A 184 14.48 14.02 -30.59
C CYS A 184 14.96 15.28 -29.88
N VAL A 185 14.96 15.25 -28.55
CA VAL A 185 15.46 16.32 -27.68
C VAL A 185 16.79 15.88 -27.10
N VAL A 186 17.80 16.73 -27.23
CA VAL A 186 19.11 16.54 -26.61
C VAL A 186 19.48 17.85 -25.91
N SER A 187 19.92 17.75 -24.66
CA SER A 187 20.39 18.90 -23.89
C SER A 187 21.81 18.65 -23.38
N ASP A 188 22.52 19.73 -23.05
CA ASP A 188 23.83 19.67 -22.39
C ASP A 188 23.71 19.56 -20.86
N VAL A 189 22.51 19.33 -20.32
CA VAL A 189 22.30 19.16 -18.88
C VAL A 189 22.76 17.77 -18.46
N SER A 190 23.84 17.72 -17.68
CA SER A 190 24.43 16.49 -17.14
C SER A 190 24.30 16.32 -15.62
N ASP A 191 24.05 17.42 -14.91
CA ASP A 191 23.80 17.37 -13.46
C ASP A 191 22.47 16.66 -13.17
N PRO A 192 22.45 15.56 -12.39
CA PRO A 192 21.23 14.78 -12.15
C PRO A 192 20.09 15.54 -11.49
N ALA A 193 20.39 16.53 -10.63
CA ALA A 193 19.36 17.33 -9.97
C ALA A 193 18.69 18.29 -10.97
N ARG A 194 19.48 19.02 -11.76
CA ARG A 194 18.98 19.89 -12.84
C ARG A 194 18.29 19.10 -13.95
N ALA A 195 18.81 17.93 -14.30
CA ALA A 195 18.19 17.04 -15.28
C ALA A 195 16.79 16.61 -14.81
N ARG A 196 16.61 16.30 -13.52
CA ARG A 196 15.29 15.95 -12.96
C ARG A 196 14.31 17.12 -13.01
N THR A 197 14.76 18.34 -12.68
CA THR A 197 13.90 19.52 -12.78
C THR A 197 13.46 19.78 -14.22
N LEU A 198 14.38 19.67 -15.18
CA LEU A 198 14.07 19.87 -16.60
C LEU A 198 13.20 18.73 -17.15
N GLU A 199 13.44 17.47 -16.75
CA GLU A 199 12.58 16.33 -17.07
C GLU A 199 11.13 16.59 -16.64
N GLN A 200 10.90 17.06 -15.41
CA GLN A 200 9.56 17.39 -14.91
C GLN A 200 8.88 18.48 -15.73
N ALA A 201 9.60 19.54 -16.11
CA ALA A 201 9.06 20.60 -16.95
C ALA A 201 8.73 20.11 -18.37
N LEU A 202 9.54 19.19 -18.92
CA LEU A 202 9.34 18.65 -20.27
C LEU A 202 8.17 17.65 -20.34
N LEU A 203 7.85 16.96 -19.24
CA LEU A 203 6.73 16.01 -19.18
C LEU A 203 5.37 16.66 -19.50
N GLU A 204 5.20 17.97 -19.25
CA GLU A 204 3.98 18.71 -19.60
C GLU A 204 3.71 18.75 -21.11
N PHE A 205 4.75 18.65 -21.93
CA PHE A 205 4.66 18.63 -23.39
C PHE A 205 4.48 17.20 -23.95
N GLY A 206 4.36 16.20 -23.07
CA GLY A 206 4.26 14.79 -23.43
C GLY A 206 5.58 14.20 -23.96
N GLY A 207 5.60 12.89 -24.11
CA GLY A 207 6.79 12.14 -24.55
C GLY A 207 7.53 11.43 -23.42
N VAL A 208 8.77 11.03 -23.70
CA VAL A 208 9.64 10.28 -22.77
C VAL A 208 10.99 10.97 -22.69
N TYR A 209 11.46 11.25 -21.47
CA TYR A 209 12.71 11.94 -21.20
C TYR A 209 13.52 11.17 -20.16
N GLY A 210 14.84 11.29 -20.19
CA GLY A 210 15.74 10.61 -19.26
C GLY A 210 17.22 10.92 -19.53
N LEU A 211 18.09 10.48 -18.63
CA LEU A 211 19.55 10.61 -18.81
C LEU A 211 20.06 9.45 -19.67
N VAL A 212 20.60 9.76 -20.85
CA VAL A 212 21.32 8.82 -21.72
C VAL A 212 22.75 9.32 -21.88
N GLU A 213 23.74 8.46 -21.59
CA GLU A 213 25.17 8.80 -21.60
C GLU A 213 25.50 10.11 -20.85
N GLY A 214 24.85 10.32 -19.70
CA GLY A 214 25.09 11.47 -18.83
C GLY A 214 24.52 12.80 -19.33
N ARG A 215 23.64 12.78 -20.34
CA ARG A 215 22.94 13.98 -20.84
C ARG A 215 21.44 13.76 -20.81
N LEU A 216 20.66 14.79 -20.45
CA LEU A 216 19.21 14.70 -20.53
C LEU A 216 18.80 14.73 -22.01
N THR A 217 18.14 13.65 -22.42
CA THR A 217 17.61 13.42 -23.77
C THR A 217 16.16 12.96 -23.70
N GLY A 218 15.48 12.97 -24.84
CA GLY A 218 14.12 12.46 -24.90
C GLY A 218 13.49 12.45 -26.29
N LEU A 219 12.27 11.94 -26.33
CA LEU A 219 11.39 11.89 -27.48
C LEU A 219 10.12 12.68 -27.13
N ALA A 220 10.02 13.91 -27.64
CA ALA A 220 8.85 14.77 -27.47
C ALA A 220 7.80 14.43 -28.53
N ALA A 221 6.53 14.32 -28.12
CA ALA A 221 5.45 14.11 -29.09
C ALA A 221 5.33 15.31 -30.03
N ARG A 222 5.06 15.06 -31.31
CA ARG A 222 4.79 16.12 -32.30
C ARG A 222 3.34 16.59 -32.24
#